data_AF-A0A7Y3X143-F1
#
_entry.id   AF-A0A7Y3X143-F1
#
_cell.length_a   1.000
_cell.length_b   1.000
_cell.length_c   1.000
_cell.angle_alpha   90.00
_cell.angle_beta   90.00
_cell.angle_gamma   90.00
#
_symmetry.space_group_name_H-M   'P 1'
#
loop_
_entity.id
_entity.type
_entity.pdbx_description
1 polymer ?
#
loop_
_entity_poly.entity_id
_entity_poly.type
_entity_poly.pdbx_seq_one_letter_code
_entity_poly.pdbx_strand_id
1 'polypeptide(L)'
;MKILYPLVTLMMLLTFVSCNSKSGDKEEKSTAKQVVPELKIPIDSVDISKFYQTYPKLIKFQGDVSALYKKKNSTQLWQDNKGIVEFGSTLFNKYKGLEAEGLKANFPYNEKINPIFERISDNKLSQVDTDLMITNLYFYYAEKVFNGVDEKTSTSLQWLLPRKKVNYQVFSDSIFKHATINDDNKSKMFSQYYKLRDVLKKYREIEKKGGWKRIEAAEDFKNLKVGDSAATIAQIRERLSVTGELKENNKSAVCDSTLIAAMKNYEIHHGKTPKNIILKEHIDELNVPVADRIKTIIVNMERCRWIDPELEKGKEYIEVNIPEFRLYLIRNHEISFVSAVVVGKAMTKTVIFSGMMNNIVFSPYWNVPQSIINKEIKPGMAKNKNYLAEKHLEWNNGAVRQAPGVNNSLGLVKFLFPNSNNIYLHDTPAKSLFERENRAFSHGCVRVAKPRELAIELLKNDPKWTPARIDKAMHAGKESWYTLKKKVPVYIGYFTAWVDRDGQLNFYNDVYHRDESLLKLLTEE
;
A
#
# COMPACT_ATOMS: atom_id res chain seq x y z
N MET A 1 -22.37 21.38 -62.05
CA MET A 1 -22.65 22.30 -63.17
C MET A 1 -23.17 23.60 -62.57
N LYS A 2 -22.27 24.55 -62.29
CA LYS A 2 -21.98 25.78 -63.06
C LYS A 2 -23.21 26.65 -63.33
N ILE A 3 -23.17 27.89 -62.83
CA ILE A 3 -23.53 29.20 -63.45
C ILE A 3 -23.42 30.24 -62.29
N LEU A 4 -22.78 31.41 -62.33
CA LEU A 4 -21.88 32.14 -63.24
C LEU A 4 -21.12 33.22 -62.39
N TYR A 5 -19.94 33.65 -62.87
CA TYR A 5 -18.99 34.69 -62.41
C TYR A 5 -19.50 36.16 -62.67
N PRO A 6 -18.69 37.27 -62.65
CA PRO A 6 -17.52 37.78 -61.85
C PRO A 6 -17.64 39.30 -61.46
N LEU A 7 -16.54 39.91 -60.97
CA LEU A 7 -16.01 41.30 -61.09
C LEU A 7 -15.72 41.99 -59.73
N VAL A 8 -14.67 42.79 -59.47
CA VAL A 8 -13.37 43.15 -60.07
C VAL A 8 -12.73 44.21 -59.12
N THR A 9 -11.38 44.23 -59.05
CA THR A 9 -10.43 45.32 -58.62
C THR A 9 -10.41 45.95 -57.22
N LEU A 10 -9.31 45.66 -56.50
CA LEU A 10 -8.12 46.50 -56.19
C LEU A 10 -8.22 48.04 -55.94
N MET A 11 -7.62 48.42 -54.79
CA MET A 11 -6.70 49.56 -54.50
C MET A 11 -7.17 50.88 -53.84
N MET A 12 -6.62 51.06 -52.62
CA MET A 12 -5.91 52.22 -52.05
C MET A 12 -6.62 53.40 -51.32
N LEU A 13 -6.25 53.50 -50.03
CA LEU A 13 -5.73 54.65 -49.26
C LEU A 13 -6.61 55.88 -49.06
N LEU A 14 -6.99 56.15 -47.79
CA LEU A 14 -7.21 57.50 -47.25
C LEU A 14 -6.94 57.53 -45.74
N THR A 15 -6.08 58.44 -45.31
CA THR A 15 -5.87 58.91 -43.94
C THR A 15 -6.79 60.10 -43.67
N PHE A 16 -7.30 60.24 -42.44
CA PHE A 16 -7.81 61.53 -41.95
C PHE A 16 -7.38 61.77 -40.50
N VAL A 17 -6.82 62.95 -40.30
CA VAL A 17 -6.47 63.59 -39.02
C VAL A 17 -7.71 64.36 -38.54
N SER A 18 -7.98 64.35 -37.23
CA SER A 18 -8.84 65.36 -36.61
C SER A 18 -8.40 65.65 -35.16
N CYS A 19 -8.01 66.90 -34.92
CA CYS A 19 -7.80 67.57 -33.64
C CYS A 19 -8.99 68.52 -33.41
N ASN A 20 -9.35 69.07 -32.25
CA ASN A 20 -9.08 68.90 -30.82
C ASN A 20 -9.89 70.03 -30.14
N SER A 21 -10.39 69.84 -28.91
CA SER A 21 -10.28 70.75 -27.74
C SER A 21 -11.52 70.85 -26.83
N LYS A 22 -11.26 70.58 -25.53
CA LYS A 22 -11.66 71.24 -24.25
C LYS A 22 -13.15 71.59 -24.00
N SER A 23 -13.74 71.52 -22.80
CA SER A 23 -13.36 71.11 -21.44
C SER A 23 -14.62 71.28 -20.56
N GLY A 24 -14.91 70.37 -19.62
CA GLY A 24 -15.97 70.53 -18.63
C GLY A 24 -15.83 69.49 -17.51
N ASP A 25 -15.68 69.97 -16.27
CA ASP A 25 -15.39 69.23 -15.04
C ASP A 25 -16.37 68.09 -14.72
N LYS A 26 -15.84 66.94 -14.29
CA LYS A 26 -16.48 66.06 -13.30
C LYS A 26 -15.42 65.43 -12.40
N GLU A 27 -15.62 65.61 -11.11
CA GLU A 27 -14.83 65.08 -9.99
C GLU A 27 -14.54 63.58 -10.13
N GLU A 28 -13.27 63.20 -10.28
CA GLU A 28 -12.82 61.85 -9.99
C GLU A 28 -12.40 61.77 -8.51
N LYS A 29 -13.24 61.08 -7.72
CA LYS A 29 -12.82 60.58 -6.41
C LYS A 29 -11.64 59.63 -6.58
N SER A 30 -10.45 60.13 -6.30
CA SER A 30 -9.26 59.31 -6.03
C SER A 30 -9.52 58.45 -4.79
N THR A 31 -10.01 57.23 -4.99
CA THR A 31 -9.75 56.16 -4.03
C THR A 31 -8.31 55.73 -4.23
N ALA A 32 -7.39 56.37 -3.51
CA ALA A 32 -6.05 55.85 -3.31
C ALA A 32 -6.19 54.41 -2.81
N LYS A 33 -5.87 53.42 -3.66
CA LYS A 33 -5.60 52.06 -3.18
C LYS A 33 -4.41 52.19 -2.25
N GLN A 34 -4.65 52.17 -0.94
CA GLN A 34 -3.59 52.03 0.04
C GLN A 34 -2.81 50.77 -0.33
N VAL A 35 -1.60 50.96 -0.85
CA VAL A 35 -0.63 49.89 -1.02
C VAL A 35 -0.17 49.56 0.40
N VAL A 36 -0.83 48.60 1.04
CA VAL A 36 -0.40 48.08 2.35
C VAL A 36 1.01 47.52 2.13
N PRO A 37 2.05 48.01 2.85
CA PRO A 37 3.42 47.54 2.67
C PRO A 37 3.48 46.03 2.89
N GLU A 38 4.08 45.30 1.97
CA GLU A 38 4.23 43.84 2.08
C GLU A 38 5.03 43.49 3.35
N LEU A 39 4.49 42.59 4.19
CA LEU A 39 5.22 42.08 5.36
C LEU A 39 6.55 41.49 4.89
N LYS A 40 7.67 41.86 5.54
CA LYS A 40 9.01 41.31 5.27
C LYS A 40 9.76 41.14 6.58
N ILE A 41 9.54 39.99 7.22
CA ILE A 41 10.26 39.57 8.41
C ILE A 41 11.48 38.78 7.93
N PRO A 42 12.72 39.26 8.14
CA PRO A 42 13.91 38.48 7.85
C PRO A 42 14.01 37.31 8.83
N ILE A 43 14.35 36.12 8.31
CA ILE A 43 14.56 34.90 9.09
C ILE A 43 15.88 34.29 8.61
N ASP A 44 16.94 34.53 9.38
CA ASP A 44 18.30 34.12 9.01
C ASP A 44 18.74 32.82 9.73
N SER A 45 19.98 32.39 9.50
CA SER A 45 20.52 31.18 10.12
C SER A 45 20.69 31.29 11.64
N VAL A 46 20.87 32.49 12.18
CA VAL A 46 20.99 32.75 13.62
C VAL A 46 19.62 32.59 14.28
N ASP A 47 18.57 33.17 13.68
CA ASP A 47 17.19 33.01 14.12
C ASP A 47 16.79 31.53 14.18
N ILE A 48 17.05 30.80 13.09
CA ILE A 48 16.77 29.36 12.99
C ILE A 48 17.53 28.60 14.08
N SER A 49 18.82 28.90 14.29
CA SER A 49 19.62 28.21 15.32
C SER A 49 19.09 28.48 16.73
N LYS A 50 18.68 29.72 17.03
CA LYS A 50 18.11 30.12 18.32
C LYS A 50 16.74 29.45 18.57
N PHE A 51 15.92 29.32 17.53
CA PHE A 51 14.65 28.60 17.60
C PHE A 51 14.87 27.16 18.08
N TYR A 52 15.82 26.43 17.49
CA TYR A 52 16.05 25.03 17.87
C TYR A 52 16.74 24.84 19.22
N GLN A 53 17.48 25.84 19.71
CA GLN A 53 17.93 25.85 21.10
C GLN A 53 16.76 25.96 22.08
N THR A 54 15.72 26.72 21.70
CA THR A 54 14.50 26.91 22.51
C THR A 54 13.56 25.71 22.40
N TYR A 55 13.47 25.09 21.21
CA TYR A 55 12.57 23.97 20.89
C TYR A 55 13.35 22.70 20.47
N PRO A 56 14.19 22.13 21.34
CA PRO A 56 15.11 21.05 20.98
C PRO A 56 14.42 19.77 20.49
N LYS A 57 13.16 19.51 20.83
CA LYS A 57 12.41 18.34 20.31
C LYS A 57 12.19 18.39 18.79
N LEU A 58 12.36 19.55 18.16
CA LEU A 58 12.19 19.74 16.72
C LEU A 58 13.52 19.71 15.95
N ILE A 59 14.67 19.56 16.64
CA ILE A 59 16.03 19.69 16.07
C ILE A 59 16.25 18.87 14.80
N LYS A 60 15.60 17.72 14.67
CA LYS A 60 15.70 16.85 13.49
C LYS A 60 15.31 17.54 12.18
N PHE A 61 14.47 18.58 12.22
CA PHE A 61 14.03 19.34 11.05
C PHE A 61 14.92 20.55 10.72
N GLN A 62 15.93 20.86 11.54
CA GLN A 62 16.75 22.07 11.37
C GLN A 62 17.40 22.18 9.99
N GLY A 63 17.95 21.09 9.47
CA GLY A 63 18.57 21.07 8.15
C GLY A 63 17.57 21.40 7.03
N ASP A 64 16.39 20.79 7.07
CA ASP A 64 15.34 20.99 6.07
C ASP A 64 14.74 22.41 6.14
N VAL A 65 14.50 22.91 7.35
CA VAL A 65 14.06 24.29 7.57
C VAL A 65 15.08 25.29 7.05
N SER A 66 16.36 25.12 7.38
CA SER A 66 17.44 26.00 6.91
C SER A 66 17.52 26.02 5.38
N ALA A 67 17.43 24.84 4.74
CA ALA A 67 17.43 24.73 3.29
C ALA A 67 16.21 25.43 2.66
N LEU A 68 15.03 25.31 3.27
CA LEU A 68 13.79 25.92 2.77
C LEU A 68 13.85 27.45 2.81
N TYR A 69 14.21 28.05 3.94
CA TYR A 69 14.32 29.51 4.06
C TYR A 69 15.41 30.06 3.16
N LYS A 70 16.57 29.39 3.05
CA LYS A 70 17.61 29.76 2.08
C LYS A 70 17.09 29.76 0.64
N LYS A 71 16.28 28.77 0.24
CA LYS A 71 15.66 28.69 -1.09
C LYS A 71 14.61 29.79 -1.31
N LYS A 72 13.95 30.27 -0.26
CA LYS A 72 12.86 31.26 -0.31
C LYS A 72 13.32 32.66 0.13
N ASN A 73 14.59 32.98 -0.06
CA ASN A 73 15.19 34.31 0.21
C ASN A 73 15.15 34.77 1.68
N SER A 74 15.09 33.83 2.63
CA SER A 74 15.20 34.10 4.08
C SER A 74 14.17 35.11 4.60
N THR A 75 12.95 35.07 4.06
CA THR A 75 11.79 35.84 4.56
C THR A 75 10.70 34.90 5.07
N GLN A 76 9.74 35.43 5.81
CA GLN A 76 8.61 34.65 6.32
C GLN A 76 7.80 33.96 5.21
N LEU A 77 7.23 32.80 5.54
CA LEU A 77 6.50 31.93 4.61
C LEU A 77 5.02 31.77 4.96
N TRP A 78 4.66 31.92 6.23
CA TRP A 78 3.33 31.56 6.74
C TRP A 78 2.53 32.75 7.24
N GLN A 79 3.12 33.95 7.17
CA GLN A 79 2.54 35.19 7.65
C GLN A 79 2.52 36.27 6.57
N ASP A 80 1.41 37.01 6.53
CA ASP A 80 1.25 38.24 5.77
C ASP A 80 0.71 39.37 6.68
N ASN A 81 0.38 40.52 6.08
CA ASN A 81 -0.16 41.67 6.82
C ASN A 81 -1.50 41.40 7.52
N LYS A 82 -2.20 40.32 7.17
CA LYS A 82 -3.48 39.91 7.74
C LYS A 82 -3.33 38.78 8.76
N GLY A 83 -2.11 38.32 9.03
CA GLY A 83 -1.80 37.24 9.97
C GLY A 83 -1.38 35.97 9.25
N ILE A 84 -1.88 34.81 9.70
CA ILE A 84 -1.51 33.52 9.11
C ILE A 84 -2.21 33.34 7.75
N VAL A 85 -1.44 32.94 6.73
CA VAL A 85 -1.97 32.68 5.39
C VAL A 85 -2.91 31.46 5.39
N GLU A 86 -3.89 31.44 4.48
CA GLU A 86 -4.91 30.38 4.37
C GLU A 86 -4.31 28.97 4.33
N PHE A 87 -3.17 28.84 3.64
CA PHE A 87 -2.45 27.59 3.55
C PHE A 87 -1.94 27.07 4.91
N GLY A 88 -1.48 27.96 5.79
CA GLY A 88 -1.10 27.62 7.16
C GLY A 88 -2.29 27.07 7.96
N SER A 89 -3.44 27.71 7.84
CA SER A 89 -4.69 27.24 8.47
C SER A 89 -5.13 25.89 7.92
N THR A 90 -4.98 25.67 6.61
CA THR A 90 -5.27 24.38 5.96
C THR A 90 -4.37 23.27 6.48
N LEU A 91 -3.06 23.53 6.61
CA LEU A 91 -2.11 22.59 7.20
C LEU A 91 -2.49 22.24 8.63
N PHE A 92 -2.80 23.23 9.46
CA PHE A 92 -3.20 23.01 10.84
C PHE A 92 -4.48 22.17 10.94
N ASN A 93 -5.48 22.44 10.08
CA ASN A 93 -6.69 21.62 9.99
C ASN A 93 -6.38 20.17 9.57
N LYS A 94 -5.49 19.95 8.59
CA LYS A 94 -5.04 18.59 8.22
C LYS A 94 -4.31 17.90 9.36
N TYR A 95 -3.47 18.62 10.12
CA TYR A 95 -2.81 18.11 11.31
C TYR A 95 -3.81 17.68 12.39
N LYS A 96 -4.79 18.53 12.71
CA LYS A 96 -5.86 18.21 13.67
C LYS A 96 -6.70 17.01 13.21
N GLY A 97 -6.85 16.85 11.89
CA GLY A 97 -7.51 15.72 11.25
C GLY A 97 -6.63 14.50 10.98
N LEU A 98 -5.43 14.38 11.56
CA LEU A 98 -4.50 13.26 11.31
C LEU A 98 -5.09 11.89 11.57
N GLU A 99 -6.11 11.83 12.44
CA GLU A 99 -6.85 10.60 12.64
C GLU A 99 -7.34 10.06 11.30
N ALA A 100 -7.85 10.89 10.38
CA ALA A 100 -8.32 10.45 9.06
C ALA A 100 -7.22 9.74 8.23
N GLU A 101 -5.96 10.04 8.51
CA GLU A 101 -4.79 9.39 7.92
C GLU A 101 -4.32 8.18 8.76
N GLY A 102 -5.09 7.76 9.77
CA GLY A 102 -4.76 6.64 10.66
C GLY A 102 -3.71 6.97 11.73
N LEU A 103 -3.41 8.25 11.96
CA LEU A 103 -2.32 8.71 12.83
C LEU A 103 -2.87 9.57 13.98
N LYS A 104 -2.09 9.71 15.05
CA LYS A 104 -2.42 10.63 16.15
C LYS A 104 -1.75 11.98 15.93
N ALA A 105 -2.46 13.06 16.26
CA ALA A 105 -1.90 14.40 16.28
C ALA A 105 -1.10 14.64 17.57
N ASN A 106 0.21 14.40 17.53
CA ASN A 106 1.12 14.52 18.68
C ASN A 106 2.33 15.43 18.39
N PHE A 107 2.12 16.56 17.71
CA PHE A 107 3.19 17.50 17.40
C PHE A 107 3.91 17.96 18.68
N PRO A 108 5.25 17.89 18.75
CA PRO A 108 5.99 18.44 19.88
C PRO A 108 5.66 19.92 20.07
N TYR A 109 5.41 20.33 21.32
CA TYR A 109 4.97 21.68 21.65
C TYR A 109 3.56 22.04 21.13
N ASN A 110 2.63 21.08 21.21
CA ASN A 110 1.23 21.29 20.80
C ASN A 110 0.57 22.48 21.55
N GLU A 111 1.02 22.77 22.77
CA GLU A 111 0.61 23.94 23.56
C GLU A 111 1.06 25.29 22.95
N LYS A 112 2.06 25.27 22.06
CA LYS A 112 2.54 26.44 21.32
C LYS A 112 1.90 26.58 19.95
N ILE A 113 1.61 25.47 19.26
CA ILE A 113 1.00 25.51 17.92
C ILE A 113 -0.49 25.88 17.97
N ASN A 114 -1.26 25.37 18.95
CA ASN A 114 -2.71 25.62 18.99
C ASN A 114 -3.05 27.13 19.13
N PRO A 115 -2.37 27.92 19.99
CA PRO A 115 -2.63 29.36 20.09
C PRO A 115 -2.38 30.14 18.80
N ILE A 116 -1.50 29.68 17.91
CA ILE A 116 -1.23 30.36 16.63
C ILE A 116 -2.49 30.41 15.75
N PHE A 117 -3.35 29.39 15.83
CA PHE A 117 -4.50 29.23 14.94
C PHE A 117 -5.86 29.41 15.64
N GLU A 118 -6.02 28.87 16.86
CA GLU A 118 -7.32 28.78 17.53
C GLU A 118 -7.51 29.85 18.61
N ARG A 119 -6.41 30.38 19.16
CA ARG A 119 -6.40 31.33 20.29
C ARG A 119 -5.35 32.41 20.09
N ILE A 120 -5.52 33.20 19.04
CA ILE A 120 -4.51 34.14 18.54
C ILE A 120 -4.08 35.13 19.64
N SER A 121 -5.00 35.58 20.49
CA SER A 121 -4.71 36.44 21.65
C SER A 121 -3.73 35.83 22.67
N ASP A 122 -3.65 34.50 22.72
CA ASP A 122 -2.84 33.74 23.66
C ASP A 122 -1.48 33.36 23.05
N ASN A 123 -1.26 33.64 21.76
CA ASN A 123 0.01 33.38 21.10
C ASN A 123 1.09 34.36 21.62
N LYS A 124 2.06 33.80 22.35
CA LYS A 124 3.19 34.56 22.92
C LYS A 124 4.48 34.44 22.10
N LEU A 125 4.44 33.76 20.96
CA LEU A 125 5.61 33.59 20.10
C LEU A 125 5.93 34.90 19.38
N SER A 126 7.22 35.13 19.12
CA SER A 126 7.63 36.18 18.18
C SER A 126 7.10 35.86 16.77
N GLN A 127 7.06 36.85 15.88
CA GLN A 127 6.66 36.58 14.48
C GLN A 127 7.61 35.59 13.80
N VAL A 128 8.92 35.65 14.10
CA VAL A 128 9.93 34.71 13.61
C VAL A 128 9.64 33.29 14.13
N ASP A 129 9.47 33.13 15.44
CA ASP A 129 9.20 31.81 16.04
C ASP A 129 7.85 31.25 15.59
N THR A 130 6.84 32.10 15.36
CA THR A 130 5.55 31.69 14.79
C THR A 130 5.75 31.08 13.41
N ASP A 131 6.50 31.73 12.53
CA ASP A 131 6.78 31.25 11.18
C ASP A 131 7.56 29.92 11.20
N LEU A 132 8.58 29.84 12.04
CA LEU A 132 9.40 28.63 12.22
C LEU A 132 8.61 27.49 12.84
N MET A 133 7.69 27.76 13.77
CA MET A 133 6.83 26.75 14.38
C MET A 133 5.87 26.14 13.34
N ILE A 134 5.23 26.95 12.50
CA ILE A 134 4.37 26.46 11.41
C ILE A 134 5.20 25.69 10.38
N THR A 135 6.42 26.14 10.06
CA THR A 135 7.32 25.39 9.17
C THR A 135 7.67 24.01 9.73
N ASN A 136 7.90 23.91 11.04
CA ASN A 136 8.15 22.63 11.69
C ASN A 136 6.90 21.73 11.71
N LEU A 137 5.71 22.29 11.93
CA LEU A 137 4.44 21.57 11.79
C LEU A 137 4.31 20.97 10.38
N TYR A 138 4.70 21.73 9.36
CA TYR A 138 4.68 21.28 7.97
C TYR A 138 5.59 20.07 7.76
N PHE A 139 6.86 20.14 8.18
CA PHE A 139 7.79 19.02 8.03
C PHE A 139 7.37 17.80 8.85
N TYR A 140 6.87 18.02 10.06
CA TYR A 140 6.31 16.94 10.89
C TYR A 140 5.12 16.26 10.20
N TYR A 141 4.15 17.03 9.68
CA TYR A 141 3.01 16.47 8.96
C TYR A 141 3.48 15.68 7.74
N ALA A 142 4.40 16.23 6.96
CA ALA A 142 4.90 15.61 5.75
C ALA A 142 5.66 14.30 6.04
N GLU A 143 6.50 14.27 7.07
CA GLU A 143 7.18 13.06 7.53
C GLU A 143 6.16 12.01 7.99
N LYS A 144 5.23 12.37 8.88
CA LYS A 144 4.26 11.41 9.42
C LYS A 144 3.33 10.83 8.36
N VAL A 145 2.77 11.68 7.49
CA VAL A 145 1.79 11.23 6.49
C VAL A 145 2.45 10.63 5.26
N PHE A 146 3.53 11.20 4.72
CA PHE A 146 4.09 10.72 3.46
C PHE A 146 5.24 9.72 3.61
N ASN A 147 5.95 9.73 4.75
CA ASN A 147 7.00 8.75 5.02
C ASN A 147 6.49 7.57 5.83
N GLY A 148 5.69 7.85 6.86
CA GLY A 148 5.42 6.90 7.93
C GLY A 148 6.62 6.73 8.88
N VAL A 149 6.70 5.59 9.56
CA VAL A 149 7.85 5.22 10.41
C VAL A 149 9.17 5.25 9.63
N ASP A 150 10.29 5.53 10.29
CA ASP A 150 11.58 5.69 9.61
C ASP A 150 12.11 4.37 8.99
N GLU A 151 13.08 4.49 8.07
CA GLU A 151 13.63 3.35 7.31
C GLU A 151 14.33 2.30 8.20
N LYS A 152 14.98 2.72 9.29
CA LYS A 152 15.63 1.79 10.21
C LYS A 152 14.56 0.95 10.91
N THR A 153 13.48 1.59 11.34
CA THR A 153 12.33 0.92 11.96
C THR A 153 11.62 -0.03 10.98
N SER A 154 11.33 0.38 9.74
CA SER A 154 10.72 -0.55 8.77
C SER A 154 11.63 -1.74 8.44
N THR A 155 12.95 -1.52 8.38
CA THR A 155 13.93 -2.58 8.12
C THR A 155 14.00 -3.56 9.29
N SER A 156 13.93 -3.09 10.54
CA SER A 156 13.90 -3.97 11.71
C SER A 156 12.63 -4.82 11.76
N LEU A 157 11.52 -4.32 11.20
CA LEU A 157 10.28 -5.06 10.94
C LEU A 157 10.35 -6.00 9.72
N GLN A 158 11.55 -6.19 9.15
CA GLN A 158 11.81 -7.04 7.99
C GLN A 158 10.99 -6.63 6.75
N TRP A 159 10.76 -5.33 6.57
CA TRP A 159 10.27 -4.75 5.33
C TRP A 159 11.46 -4.33 4.47
N LEU A 160 11.80 -5.15 3.47
CA LEU A 160 12.95 -4.91 2.57
C LEU A 160 12.51 -4.50 1.16
N LEU A 161 11.24 -4.15 0.97
CA LEU A 161 10.79 -3.50 -0.27
C LEU A 161 11.42 -2.10 -0.35
N PRO A 162 11.93 -1.68 -1.52
CA PRO A 162 12.46 -0.35 -1.72
C PRO A 162 11.45 0.72 -1.31
N ARG A 163 11.89 1.64 -0.43
CA ARG A 163 11.05 2.73 0.04
C ARG A 163 11.12 3.93 -0.89
N LYS A 164 9.99 4.63 -0.99
CA LYS A 164 9.93 5.94 -1.64
C LYS A 164 10.90 6.91 -0.96
N LYS A 165 11.74 7.59 -1.73
CA LYS A 165 12.48 8.78 -1.26
C LYS A 165 11.59 10.00 -1.43
N VAL A 166 10.98 10.47 -0.36
CA VAL A 166 10.17 11.71 -0.40
C VAL A 166 11.10 12.90 -0.26
N ASN A 167 11.18 13.75 -1.28
CA ASN A 167 11.79 15.07 -1.14
C ASN A 167 10.73 16.08 -0.69
N TYR A 168 10.72 16.40 0.60
CA TYR A 168 9.76 17.34 1.19
C TYR A 168 9.90 18.78 0.69
N GLN A 169 11.01 19.10 0.00
CA GLN A 169 11.21 20.41 -0.62
C GLN A 169 10.34 20.60 -1.87
N VAL A 170 9.89 19.53 -2.53
CA VAL A 170 9.06 19.60 -3.76
C VAL A 170 7.66 20.12 -3.46
N PHE A 171 7.15 19.83 -2.26
CA PHE A 171 5.86 20.34 -1.83
C PHE A 171 5.89 21.87 -1.66
N SER A 172 7.03 22.48 -1.34
CA SER A 172 7.15 23.95 -1.22
C SER A 172 6.75 24.70 -2.50
N ASP A 173 7.00 24.16 -3.70
CA ASP A 173 6.68 24.89 -4.93
C ASP A 173 5.18 24.81 -5.30
N SER A 174 4.47 23.81 -4.80
CA SER A 174 3.00 23.74 -4.84
C SER A 174 2.34 24.56 -3.73
N ILE A 175 2.96 24.62 -2.53
CA ILE A 175 2.52 25.42 -1.38
C ILE A 175 2.35 26.90 -1.75
N PHE A 176 3.24 27.45 -2.57
CA PHE A 176 3.21 28.88 -2.94
C PHE A 176 2.52 29.18 -4.29
N LYS A 177 2.20 28.15 -5.11
CA LYS A 177 1.53 28.34 -6.41
C LYS A 177 0.03 28.03 -6.38
N HIS A 178 -0.42 27.16 -5.48
CA HIS A 178 -1.82 26.81 -5.33
C HIS A 178 -2.22 27.00 -3.85
N ALA A 179 -3.24 27.82 -3.60
CA ALA A 179 -3.74 28.16 -2.25
C ALA A 179 -4.27 26.95 -1.45
N THR A 180 -4.30 25.77 -2.06
CA THR A 180 -4.79 24.53 -1.46
C THR A 180 -3.73 23.44 -1.55
N ILE A 181 -3.58 22.66 -0.47
CA ILE A 181 -3.10 21.27 -0.58
C ILE A 181 -4.21 20.49 -1.26
N ASN A 182 -4.42 20.72 -2.56
CA ASN A 182 -5.40 19.95 -3.31
C ASN A 182 -5.01 18.49 -3.23
N ASP A 183 -6.00 17.68 -2.86
CA ASP A 183 -6.01 16.22 -2.86
C ASP A 183 -6.01 15.71 -4.32
N ASP A 184 -5.24 16.34 -5.23
CA ASP A 184 -4.80 15.78 -6.51
C ASP A 184 -3.81 14.65 -6.19
N ASN A 185 -4.39 13.61 -5.58
CA ASN A 185 -3.78 12.59 -4.75
C ASN A 185 -3.22 11.44 -5.56
N LYS A 186 -3.57 11.34 -6.85
CA LYS A 186 -3.28 10.16 -7.67
C LYS A 186 -1.80 9.99 -8.04
N SER A 187 -0.89 10.86 -7.61
CA SER A 187 0.55 10.73 -7.92
C SER A 187 1.48 10.62 -6.71
N LYS A 188 1.00 10.90 -5.49
CA LYS A 188 1.90 11.09 -4.33
C LYS A 188 2.14 9.84 -3.52
N MET A 189 1.17 8.94 -3.42
CA MET A 189 1.27 7.70 -2.65
C MET A 189 0.66 6.57 -3.46
N PHE A 190 1.06 5.35 -3.12
CA PHE A 190 0.51 4.14 -3.70
C PHE A 190 -1.03 4.16 -3.59
N SER A 191 -1.75 3.89 -4.69
CA SER A 191 -3.20 4.11 -4.78
C SER A 191 -4.00 3.41 -3.68
N GLN A 192 -3.51 2.25 -3.23
CA GLN A 192 -4.10 1.48 -2.16
C GLN A 192 -4.19 2.25 -0.83
N TYR A 193 -3.28 3.18 -0.58
CA TYR A 193 -3.33 4.08 0.56
C TYR A 193 -4.66 4.83 0.64
N TYR A 194 -5.06 5.47 -0.46
CA TYR A 194 -6.28 6.28 -0.52
C TYR A 194 -7.53 5.42 -0.44
N LYS A 195 -7.52 4.24 -1.08
CA LYS A 195 -8.63 3.28 -0.96
C LYS A 195 -8.84 2.85 0.49
N LEU A 196 -7.75 2.55 1.21
CA LEU A 196 -7.83 2.20 2.63
C LEU A 196 -8.22 3.39 3.51
N ARG A 197 -7.83 4.61 3.16
CA ARG A 197 -8.26 5.84 3.84
C ARG A 197 -9.77 6.04 3.75
N ASP A 198 -10.35 5.82 2.57
CA ASP A 198 -11.80 5.91 2.36
C ASP A 198 -12.55 4.82 3.15
N VAL A 199 -11.99 3.62 3.16
CA VAL A 199 -12.48 2.51 4.00
C VAL A 199 -12.38 2.85 5.50
N LEU A 200 -11.27 3.42 5.95
CA LEU A 200 -11.06 3.82 7.35
C LEU A 200 -12.15 4.81 7.78
N LYS A 201 -12.47 5.79 6.92
CA LYS A 201 -13.57 6.72 7.15
C LYS A 201 -14.90 5.96 7.34
N LYS A 202 -15.25 5.05 6.43
CA LYS A 202 -16.47 4.21 6.56
C LYS A 202 -16.49 3.43 7.88
N TYR A 203 -15.37 2.78 8.23
CA TYR A 203 -15.30 1.94 9.42
C TYR A 203 -15.39 2.75 10.72
N ARG A 204 -14.84 3.95 10.76
CA ARG A 204 -15.02 4.85 11.91
C ARG A 204 -16.43 5.38 12.05
N GLU A 205 -17.13 5.63 10.95
CA GLU A 205 -18.55 5.98 11.04
C GLU A 205 -19.39 4.80 11.57
N ILE A 206 -19.00 3.56 11.27
CA ILE A 206 -19.60 2.37 11.90
C ILE A 206 -19.28 2.33 13.40
N GLU A 207 -18.02 2.55 13.78
CA GLU A 207 -17.59 2.58 15.20
C GLU A 207 -18.33 3.67 16.00
N LYS A 208 -18.43 4.90 15.48
CA LYS A 208 -19.18 6.01 16.11
C LYS A 208 -20.65 5.70 16.33
N LYS A 209 -21.25 4.85 15.48
CA LYS A 209 -22.64 4.38 15.62
C LYS A 209 -22.79 3.20 16.58
N GLY A 210 -21.74 2.84 17.31
CA GLY A 210 -21.72 1.73 18.28
C GLY A 210 -21.17 0.42 17.72
N GLY A 211 -20.60 0.43 16.50
CA GLY A 211 -20.05 -0.77 15.86
C GLY A 211 -21.12 -1.74 15.36
N TRP A 212 -20.82 -3.03 15.41
CA TRP A 212 -21.78 -4.11 15.16
C TRP A 212 -21.97 -4.94 16.42
N LYS A 213 -23.20 -5.41 16.62
CA LYS A 213 -23.55 -6.28 17.75
C LYS A 213 -22.83 -7.62 17.63
N ARG A 214 -22.46 -8.18 18.79
CA ARG A 214 -21.95 -9.54 18.87
C ARG A 214 -23.07 -10.52 18.52
N ILE A 215 -22.76 -11.47 17.65
CA ILE A 215 -23.60 -12.61 17.30
C ILE A 215 -23.45 -13.64 18.42
N GLU A 216 -24.58 -14.02 19.00
CA GLU A 216 -24.70 -15.03 20.04
C GLU A 216 -25.11 -16.35 19.40
N ALA A 217 -24.25 -17.36 19.56
CA ALA A 217 -24.54 -18.73 19.18
C ALA A 217 -24.75 -19.54 20.45
N ALA A 218 -25.69 -20.49 20.43
CA ALA A 218 -25.90 -21.43 21.53
C ALA A 218 -24.61 -22.22 21.83
N GLU A 219 -24.42 -22.68 23.08
CA GLU A 219 -23.23 -23.43 23.48
C GLU A 219 -23.04 -24.73 22.68
N ASP A 220 -24.15 -25.36 22.29
CA ASP A 220 -24.18 -26.59 21.49
C ASP A 220 -24.23 -26.33 19.97
N PHE A 221 -24.02 -25.09 19.53
CA PHE A 221 -24.02 -24.72 18.11
C PHE A 221 -23.01 -25.54 17.30
N LYS A 222 -23.50 -26.27 16.29
CA LYS A 222 -22.65 -27.05 15.39
C LYS A 222 -22.44 -26.34 14.06
N ASN A 223 -23.53 -26.09 13.34
CA ASN A 223 -23.53 -25.42 12.04
C ASN A 223 -24.94 -24.94 11.70
N LEU A 224 -25.05 -24.08 10.68
CA LEU A 224 -26.31 -23.74 10.01
C LEU A 224 -26.20 -24.08 8.52
N LYS A 225 -27.23 -24.70 7.97
CA LYS A 225 -27.40 -24.96 6.54
C LYS A 225 -28.71 -24.36 6.03
N VAL A 226 -28.86 -24.34 4.71
CA VAL A 226 -30.10 -23.86 4.06
C VAL A 226 -31.31 -24.61 4.63
N GLY A 227 -32.33 -23.86 5.03
CA GLY A 227 -33.57 -24.36 5.62
C GLY A 227 -33.60 -24.34 7.15
N ASP A 228 -32.45 -24.23 7.82
CA ASP A 228 -32.41 -24.10 9.29
C ASP A 228 -32.98 -22.76 9.74
N SER A 229 -33.50 -22.72 10.97
CA SER A 229 -34.05 -21.50 11.59
C SER A 229 -33.51 -21.31 13.01
N ALA A 230 -33.02 -20.11 13.31
CA ALA A 230 -32.42 -19.76 14.60
C ALA A 230 -32.33 -18.23 14.76
N ALA A 231 -32.37 -17.72 16.00
CA ALA A 231 -32.17 -16.29 16.27
C ALA A 231 -30.79 -15.78 15.79
N THR A 232 -29.76 -16.62 15.89
CA THR A 232 -28.39 -16.35 15.39
C THR A 232 -28.38 -16.01 13.90
N ILE A 233 -29.29 -16.56 13.09
CA ILE A 233 -29.37 -16.25 11.65
C ILE A 233 -29.76 -14.80 11.41
N ALA A 234 -30.73 -14.28 12.15
CA ALA A 234 -31.13 -12.88 12.04
C ALA A 234 -29.97 -11.93 12.44
N GLN A 235 -29.19 -12.31 13.47
CA GLN A 235 -27.99 -11.57 13.89
C GLN A 235 -26.89 -11.59 12.83
N ILE A 236 -26.64 -12.73 12.18
CA ILE A 236 -25.67 -12.83 11.07
C ILE A 236 -26.08 -11.91 9.92
N ARG A 237 -27.37 -11.88 9.55
CA ARG A 237 -27.88 -10.98 8.50
C ARG A 237 -27.67 -9.52 8.84
N GLU A 238 -28.01 -9.12 10.08
CA GLU A 238 -27.75 -7.76 10.57
C GLU A 238 -26.26 -7.44 10.41
N ARG A 239 -25.38 -8.33 10.88
CA ARG A 239 -23.93 -8.13 10.78
C ARG A 239 -23.41 -7.97 9.35
N LEU A 240 -23.82 -8.83 8.41
CA LEU A 240 -23.39 -8.76 7.01
C LEU A 240 -23.97 -7.54 6.27
N SER A 241 -25.12 -7.03 6.72
CA SER A 241 -25.71 -5.83 6.12
C SER A 241 -24.95 -4.54 6.49
N VAL A 242 -24.30 -4.50 7.65
CA VAL A 242 -23.48 -3.34 8.09
C VAL A 242 -22.32 -3.08 7.13
N THR A 243 -21.65 -4.13 6.67
CA THR A 243 -20.47 -4.03 5.79
C THR A 243 -20.83 -4.09 4.31
N GLY A 244 -22.02 -4.61 3.96
CA GLY A 244 -22.60 -4.57 2.62
C GLY A 244 -22.55 -5.90 1.86
N GLU A 245 -22.05 -6.97 2.49
CA GLU A 245 -22.04 -8.32 1.93
C GLU A 245 -23.46 -8.86 1.73
N LEU A 246 -24.41 -8.44 2.57
CA LEU A 246 -25.83 -8.66 2.39
C LEU A 246 -26.54 -7.34 2.05
N LYS A 247 -26.93 -7.16 0.79
CA LYS A 247 -27.56 -5.93 0.29
C LYS A 247 -28.92 -5.64 0.92
N GLU A 248 -29.74 -6.67 1.08
CA GLU A 248 -31.09 -6.55 1.63
C GLU A 248 -31.22 -7.46 2.86
N ASN A 249 -31.43 -6.84 4.02
CA ASN A 249 -31.67 -7.58 5.26
C ASN A 249 -33.19 -7.73 5.50
N ASN A 250 -33.73 -8.89 5.13
CA ASN A 250 -35.13 -9.26 5.38
C ASN A 250 -35.45 -9.60 6.85
N LYS A 251 -34.47 -9.52 7.76
CA LYS A 251 -34.57 -9.86 9.19
C LYS A 251 -35.05 -11.29 9.48
N SER A 252 -35.01 -12.18 8.48
CA SER A 252 -35.46 -13.56 8.63
C SER A 252 -34.55 -14.34 9.58
N ALA A 253 -35.16 -15.17 10.42
CA ALA A 253 -34.45 -16.17 11.23
C ALA A 253 -34.12 -17.45 10.44
N VAL A 254 -34.47 -17.52 9.15
CA VAL A 254 -34.23 -18.69 8.29
C VAL A 254 -32.97 -18.52 7.46
N CYS A 255 -32.16 -19.57 7.38
CA CYS A 255 -30.97 -19.63 6.54
C CYS A 255 -31.41 -19.94 5.10
N ASP A 256 -31.36 -18.95 4.22
CA ASP A 256 -31.68 -19.10 2.80
C ASP A 256 -30.42 -19.07 1.92
N SER A 257 -30.61 -19.32 0.62
CA SER A 257 -29.54 -19.27 -0.37
C SER A 257 -28.89 -17.89 -0.45
N THR A 258 -29.65 -16.81 -0.23
CA THR A 258 -29.16 -15.43 -0.21
C THR A 258 -28.15 -15.21 0.92
N LEU A 259 -28.45 -15.69 2.12
CA LEU A 259 -27.54 -15.62 3.26
C LEU A 259 -26.27 -16.46 3.03
N ILE A 260 -26.43 -17.69 2.52
CA ILE A 260 -25.26 -18.53 2.20
C ILE A 260 -24.39 -17.88 1.13
N ALA A 261 -24.97 -17.25 0.10
CA ALA A 261 -24.21 -16.51 -0.90
C ALA A 261 -23.45 -15.31 -0.28
N ALA A 262 -24.09 -14.56 0.61
CA ALA A 262 -23.45 -13.46 1.34
C ALA A 262 -22.29 -13.96 2.23
N MET A 263 -22.46 -15.08 2.93
CA MET A 263 -21.41 -15.70 3.73
C MET A 263 -20.23 -16.18 2.87
N LYS A 264 -20.48 -16.78 1.69
CA LYS A 264 -19.41 -17.16 0.78
C LYS A 264 -18.62 -15.96 0.28
N ASN A 265 -19.31 -14.87 -0.06
CA ASN A 265 -18.64 -13.63 -0.45
C ASN A 265 -17.79 -13.08 0.71
N TYR A 266 -18.32 -13.13 1.93
CA TYR A 266 -17.58 -12.77 3.13
C TYR A 266 -16.32 -13.64 3.30
N GLU A 267 -16.44 -14.96 3.20
CA GLU A 267 -15.30 -15.90 3.28
C GLU A 267 -14.25 -15.61 2.21
N ILE A 268 -14.67 -15.37 0.95
CA ILE A 268 -13.77 -15.01 -0.16
C ILE A 268 -13.01 -13.73 0.17
N HIS A 269 -13.69 -12.69 0.64
CA HIS A 269 -13.06 -11.43 1.03
C HIS A 269 -12.21 -11.54 2.31
N HIS A 270 -12.32 -12.66 3.03
CA HIS A 270 -11.48 -12.94 4.20
C HIS A 270 -10.37 -13.96 3.90
N GLY A 271 -10.13 -14.26 2.62
CA GLY A 271 -9.13 -15.23 2.17
C GLY A 271 -9.42 -16.68 2.55
N LYS A 272 -10.67 -16.99 2.93
CA LYS A 272 -11.12 -18.31 3.37
C LYS A 272 -11.73 -19.12 2.23
N THR A 273 -11.83 -20.43 2.41
CA THR A 273 -12.48 -21.30 1.43
C THR A 273 -14.01 -21.22 1.62
N PRO A 274 -14.78 -20.78 0.61
CA PRO A 274 -16.22 -20.58 0.77
C PRO A 274 -16.96 -21.89 1.06
N LYS A 275 -17.83 -21.91 2.07
CA LYS A 275 -18.60 -23.09 2.47
C LYS A 275 -20.09 -22.93 2.16
N ASN A 276 -20.78 -24.06 2.06
CA ASN A 276 -22.25 -24.10 1.92
C ASN A 276 -22.98 -24.09 3.28
N ILE A 277 -22.23 -23.96 4.37
CA ILE A 277 -22.71 -24.03 5.75
C ILE A 277 -22.03 -22.94 6.57
N ILE A 278 -22.70 -22.46 7.61
CA ILE A 278 -22.14 -21.50 8.56
C ILE A 278 -21.65 -22.26 9.78
N LEU A 279 -20.35 -22.16 10.06
CA LEU A 279 -19.68 -22.82 11.18
C LEU A 279 -19.41 -21.84 12.31
N LYS A 280 -19.07 -22.36 13.50
CA LYS A 280 -18.71 -21.55 14.67
C LYS A 280 -17.56 -20.58 14.37
N GLU A 281 -16.56 -21.03 13.63
CA GLU A 281 -15.42 -20.22 13.19
C GLU A 281 -15.82 -19.02 12.29
N HIS A 282 -16.94 -19.10 11.56
CA HIS A 282 -17.45 -17.97 10.78
C HIS A 282 -18.10 -16.93 11.69
N ILE A 283 -18.83 -17.39 12.71
CA ILE A 283 -19.43 -16.51 13.71
C ILE A 283 -18.33 -15.79 14.50
N ASP A 284 -17.27 -16.51 14.87
CA ASP A 284 -16.13 -15.92 15.58
C ASP A 284 -15.43 -14.84 14.74
N GLU A 285 -15.26 -15.07 13.42
CA GLU A 285 -14.71 -14.07 12.50
C GLU A 285 -15.61 -12.82 12.34
N LEU A 286 -16.92 -13.04 12.21
CA LEU A 286 -17.91 -11.96 12.13
C LEU A 286 -17.98 -11.13 13.41
N ASN A 287 -17.65 -11.76 14.54
CA ASN A 287 -17.60 -11.16 15.87
C ASN A 287 -16.30 -10.40 16.17
N VAL A 288 -15.31 -10.41 15.28
CA VAL A 288 -14.14 -9.53 15.40
C VAL A 288 -14.65 -8.08 15.51
N PRO A 289 -14.28 -7.32 16.56
CA PRO A 289 -14.78 -5.95 16.76
C PRO A 289 -14.38 -4.98 15.64
N VAL A 290 -15.20 -3.94 15.43
CA VAL A 290 -14.90 -2.88 14.46
C VAL A 290 -13.58 -2.17 14.76
N ALA A 291 -13.29 -1.94 16.05
CA ALA A 291 -12.04 -1.33 16.49
C ALA A 291 -10.81 -2.13 16.05
N ASP A 292 -10.90 -3.47 16.05
CA ASP A 292 -9.79 -4.31 15.62
C ASP A 292 -9.62 -4.31 14.10
N ARG A 293 -10.73 -4.26 13.34
CA ARG A 293 -10.66 -4.04 11.89
C ARG A 293 -10.06 -2.68 11.53
N ILE A 294 -10.39 -1.63 12.28
CA ILE A 294 -9.81 -0.29 12.14
C ILE A 294 -8.29 -0.34 12.36
N LYS A 295 -7.81 -1.03 13.39
CA LYS A 295 -6.36 -1.22 13.62
C LYS A 295 -5.68 -1.91 12.43
N THR A 296 -6.28 -2.99 11.90
CA THR A 296 -5.75 -3.66 10.70
C THR A 296 -5.71 -2.71 9.50
N ILE A 297 -6.74 -1.90 9.27
CA ILE A 297 -6.76 -0.91 8.18
C ILE A 297 -5.61 0.10 8.36
N ILE A 298 -5.43 0.66 9.56
CA ILE A 298 -4.38 1.64 9.87
C ILE A 298 -2.98 1.07 9.62
N VAL A 299 -2.71 -0.14 10.10
CA VAL A 299 -1.43 -0.83 9.89
C VAL A 299 -1.13 -1.01 8.39
N ASN A 300 -2.14 -1.32 7.58
CA ASN A 300 -1.93 -1.50 6.15
C ASN A 300 -1.85 -0.16 5.38
N MET A 301 -2.53 0.89 5.86
CA MET A 301 -2.28 2.27 5.40
C MET A 301 -0.83 2.67 5.64
N GLU A 302 -0.28 2.35 6.81
CA GLU A 302 1.12 2.60 7.13
C GLU A 302 2.07 1.85 6.19
N ARG A 303 1.82 0.57 5.92
CA ARG A 303 2.59 -0.21 4.92
C ARG A 303 2.54 0.40 3.53
N CYS A 304 1.40 0.98 3.13
CA CYS A 304 1.27 1.65 1.83
C CYS A 304 2.14 2.91 1.73
N ARG A 305 2.49 3.58 2.84
CA ARG A 305 3.40 4.75 2.83
C ARG A 305 4.80 4.38 2.36
N TRP A 306 5.20 3.15 2.63
CA TRP A 306 6.54 2.66 2.33
C TRP A 306 6.68 2.18 0.88
N ILE A 307 5.58 2.06 0.14
CA ILE A 307 5.58 1.63 -1.26
C ILE A 307 5.83 2.82 -2.19
N ASP A 308 6.72 2.64 -3.15
CA ASP A 308 6.89 3.56 -4.26
C ASP A 308 5.65 3.53 -5.19
N PRO A 309 4.93 4.66 -5.38
CA PRO A 309 3.78 4.71 -6.30
C PRO A 309 4.17 4.38 -7.76
N GLU A 310 5.43 4.48 -8.16
CA GLU A 310 5.85 4.06 -9.51
C GLU A 310 5.64 2.56 -9.75
N LEU A 311 5.56 1.74 -8.69
CA LEU A 311 5.32 0.30 -8.84
C LEU A 311 4.00 -0.01 -9.56
N GLU A 312 2.94 0.76 -9.28
CA GLU A 312 1.61 0.52 -9.86
C GLU A 312 1.48 1.04 -11.30
N LYS A 313 2.43 1.88 -11.74
CA LYS A 313 2.54 2.38 -13.12
C LYS A 313 3.23 1.37 -14.04
N GLY A 314 3.85 0.34 -13.48
CA GLY A 314 4.46 -0.74 -14.26
C GLY A 314 3.45 -1.43 -15.15
N LYS A 315 3.75 -1.54 -16.45
CA LYS A 315 2.88 -2.23 -17.41
C LYS A 315 2.92 -3.76 -17.28
N GLU A 316 3.93 -4.32 -16.61
CA GLU A 316 4.08 -5.76 -16.43
C GLU A 316 4.88 -6.05 -15.17
N TYR A 317 4.30 -6.79 -14.23
CA TYR A 317 4.97 -7.21 -12.99
C TYR A 317 4.23 -8.37 -12.32
N ILE A 318 4.90 -9.07 -11.41
CA ILE A 318 4.32 -10.07 -10.53
C ILE A 318 4.20 -9.46 -9.13
N GLU A 319 3.05 -9.65 -8.50
CA GLU A 319 2.84 -9.33 -7.08
C GLU A 319 2.46 -10.61 -6.32
N VAL A 320 3.05 -10.80 -5.14
CA VAL A 320 2.73 -11.87 -4.20
C VAL A 320 2.34 -11.23 -2.88
N ASN A 321 1.12 -11.46 -2.43
CA ASN A 321 0.68 -11.02 -1.12
C ASN A 321 0.73 -12.21 -0.15
N ILE A 322 1.64 -12.15 0.83
CA ILE A 322 1.95 -13.28 1.72
C ILE A 322 0.70 -13.72 2.53
N PRO A 323 0.00 -12.83 3.29
CA PRO A 323 -1.21 -13.20 4.03
C PRO A 323 -2.37 -13.74 3.18
N GLU A 324 -2.49 -13.27 1.95
CA GLU A 324 -3.52 -13.72 1.01
C GLU A 324 -3.19 -15.08 0.37
N PHE A 325 -1.91 -15.48 0.43
CA PHE A 325 -1.39 -16.67 -0.23
C PHE A 325 -1.76 -16.73 -1.72
N ARG A 326 -1.63 -15.59 -2.41
CA ARG A 326 -1.84 -15.47 -3.86
C ARG A 326 -0.71 -14.74 -4.55
N LEU A 327 -0.53 -15.12 -5.82
CA LEU A 327 0.32 -14.49 -6.80
C LEU A 327 -0.55 -13.98 -7.94
N TYR A 328 -0.28 -12.77 -8.39
CA TYR A 328 -0.87 -12.16 -9.57
C TYR A 328 0.22 -11.74 -10.56
N LEU A 329 -0.01 -11.98 -11.84
CA LEU A 329 0.76 -11.38 -12.94
C LEU A 329 -0.08 -10.27 -13.55
N ILE A 330 0.38 -9.03 -13.39
CA ILE A 330 -0.29 -7.84 -13.87
C ILE A 330 0.27 -7.45 -15.22
N ARG A 331 -0.60 -7.16 -16.18
CA ARG A 331 -0.24 -6.64 -17.51
C ARG A 331 -1.21 -5.55 -17.91
N ASN A 332 -0.69 -4.39 -18.30
CA ASN A 332 -1.48 -3.22 -18.65
C ASN A 332 -2.55 -2.89 -17.59
N HIS A 333 -2.17 -3.01 -16.31
CA HIS A 333 -3.04 -2.81 -15.14
C HIS A 333 -4.15 -3.85 -14.92
N GLU A 334 -4.21 -4.91 -15.72
CA GLU A 334 -5.16 -6.02 -15.58
C GLU A 334 -4.49 -7.29 -15.05
N ILE A 335 -5.26 -8.14 -14.36
CA ILE A 335 -4.78 -9.47 -13.94
C ILE A 335 -4.75 -10.37 -15.17
N SER A 336 -3.54 -10.65 -15.67
CA SER A 336 -3.36 -11.63 -16.75
C SER A 336 -3.28 -13.07 -16.26
N PHE A 337 -2.89 -13.28 -14.99
CA PHE A 337 -2.80 -14.60 -14.39
C PHE A 337 -2.88 -14.52 -12.86
N VAL A 338 -3.49 -15.54 -12.26
CA VAL A 338 -3.60 -15.71 -10.80
C VAL A 338 -3.28 -17.16 -10.41
N SER A 339 -2.54 -17.32 -9.32
CA SER A 339 -2.26 -18.61 -8.71
C SER A 339 -2.27 -18.51 -7.19
N ALA A 340 -2.79 -19.53 -6.52
CA ALA A 340 -2.50 -19.75 -5.12
C ALA A 340 -0.99 -20.01 -4.93
N VAL A 341 -0.48 -19.64 -3.75
CA VAL A 341 0.89 -19.92 -3.34
C VAL A 341 0.98 -20.55 -1.95
N VAL A 342 2.11 -21.21 -1.69
CA VAL A 342 2.54 -21.65 -0.35
C VAL A 342 3.79 -20.86 0.01
N VAL A 343 3.78 -20.24 1.18
CA VAL A 343 4.84 -19.34 1.68
C VAL A 343 5.50 -19.94 2.92
N GLY A 344 6.50 -19.24 3.44
CA GLY A 344 7.29 -19.67 4.59
C GLY A 344 6.46 -19.91 5.85
N LYS A 345 6.88 -20.84 6.71
CA LYS A 345 6.36 -20.97 8.08
C LYS A 345 6.71 -19.74 8.93
N ALA A 346 6.06 -19.59 10.09
CA ALA A 346 6.39 -18.52 11.04
C ALA A 346 7.87 -18.48 11.48
N MET A 347 8.55 -19.64 11.52
CA MET A 347 9.99 -19.74 11.87
C MET A 347 10.94 -19.51 10.67
N THR A 348 10.41 -19.57 9.45
CA THR A 348 11.17 -19.43 8.19
C THR A 348 10.36 -18.54 7.25
N LYS A 349 10.03 -17.34 7.74
CA LYS A 349 9.11 -16.39 7.11
C LYS A 349 9.58 -16.09 5.69
N THR A 350 8.65 -16.02 4.74
CA THR A 350 8.94 -15.41 3.44
C THR A 350 9.25 -13.94 3.66
N VAL A 351 10.36 -13.48 3.09
CA VAL A 351 10.84 -12.10 3.23
C VAL A 351 10.00 -11.17 2.35
N ILE A 352 9.75 -9.95 2.83
CA ILE A 352 9.10 -8.88 2.07
C ILE A 352 10.20 -8.17 1.27
N PHE A 353 10.23 -8.32 -0.05
CA PHE A 353 11.26 -7.70 -0.90
C PHE A 353 10.82 -7.66 -2.37
N SER A 354 11.62 -7.01 -3.21
CA SER A 354 11.44 -7.00 -4.66
C SER A 354 12.67 -7.54 -5.40
N GLY A 355 12.48 -8.14 -6.56
CA GLY A 355 13.57 -8.54 -7.45
C GLY A 355 13.15 -8.56 -8.92
N MET A 356 14.12 -8.70 -9.82
CA MET A 356 13.88 -8.75 -11.26
C MET A 356 14.03 -10.19 -11.76
N MET A 357 12.90 -10.82 -12.13
CA MET A 357 12.91 -12.15 -12.72
C MET A 357 13.62 -12.12 -14.06
N ASN A 358 14.62 -12.98 -14.21
CA ASN A 358 15.47 -13.03 -15.38
C ASN A 358 15.57 -14.42 -16.00
N ASN A 359 15.29 -15.50 -15.26
CA ASN A 359 15.40 -16.85 -15.77
C ASN A 359 14.22 -17.73 -15.36
N ILE A 360 13.82 -18.61 -16.28
CA ILE A 360 12.98 -19.77 -16.03
C ILE A 360 13.88 -21.00 -16.18
N VAL A 361 13.89 -21.88 -15.18
CA VAL A 361 14.68 -23.11 -15.19
C VAL A 361 13.74 -24.30 -15.15
N PHE A 362 13.76 -25.09 -16.23
CA PHE A 362 12.96 -26.29 -16.39
C PHE A 362 13.74 -27.53 -15.96
N SER A 363 13.05 -28.54 -15.42
CA SER A 363 13.68 -29.74 -14.86
C SER A 363 14.84 -29.39 -13.89
N PRO A 364 14.62 -28.51 -12.88
CA PRO A 364 15.72 -27.95 -12.10
C PRO A 364 16.41 -28.96 -11.19
N TYR A 365 17.72 -28.82 -11.00
CA TYR A 365 18.36 -29.32 -9.80
C TYR A 365 17.92 -28.49 -8.59
N TRP A 366 17.74 -29.16 -7.46
CA TRP A 366 17.60 -28.50 -6.16
C TRP A 366 18.93 -28.58 -5.40
N ASN A 367 19.68 -27.49 -5.38
CA ASN A 367 20.84 -27.38 -4.50
C ASN A 367 20.33 -27.03 -3.10
N VAL A 368 20.49 -27.95 -2.15
CA VAL A 368 19.87 -27.83 -0.84
C VAL A 368 20.61 -26.77 -0.01
N PRO A 369 19.92 -25.77 0.56
CA PRO A 369 20.52 -24.79 1.45
C PRO A 369 21.21 -25.44 2.65
N GLN A 370 22.35 -24.89 3.08
CA GLN A 370 23.15 -25.44 4.19
C GLN A 370 22.35 -25.59 5.50
N SER A 371 21.39 -24.69 5.74
CA SER A 371 20.49 -24.75 6.89
C SER A 371 19.63 -26.02 6.89
N ILE A 372 19.09 -26.42 5.74
CA ILE A 372 18.30 -27.65 5.58
C ILE A 372 19.21 -28.87 5.65
N ILE A 373 20.41 -28.81 5.06
CA ILE A 373 21.40 -29.89 5.19
C ILE A 373 21.69 -30.18 6.67
N ASN A 374 21.95 -29.14 7.45
CA ASN A 374 22.31 -29.29 8.86
C ASN A 374 21.14 -29.67 9.77
N LYS A 375 19.94 -29.13 9.51
CA LYS A 375 18.77 -29.31 10.40
C LYS A 375 17.89 -30.52 10.06
N GLU A 376 17.91 -30.99 8.82
CA GLU A 376 17.00 -32.05 8.35
C GLU A 376 17.75 -33.23 7.75
N ILE A 377 18.65 -32.99 6.79
CA ILE A 377 19.31 -34.07 6.04
C ILE A 377 20.32 -34.83 6.91
N LYS A 378 21.24 -34.13 7.60
CA LYS A 378 22.23 -34.79 8.47
C LYS A 378 21.56 -35.62 9.59
N PRO A 379 20.57 -35.09 10.33
CA PRO A 379 19.80 -35.90 11.27
C PRO A 379 19.07 -37.08 10.61
N GLY A 380 18.51 -36.90 9.41
CA GLY A 380 17.86 -37.96 8.64
C GLY A 380 18.82 -39.09 8.26
N MET A 381 20.02 -38.74 7.78
CA MET A 381 21.08 -39.70 7.45
C MET A 381 21.61 -40.46 8.66
N ALA A 382 21.71 -39.80 9.82
CA ALA A 382 22.11 -40.44 11.07
C ALA A 382 21.10 -41.51 11.51
N LYS A 383 19.81 -41.32 11.19
CA LYS A 383 18.73 -42.27 11.50
C LYS A 383 18.55 -43.36 10.43
N ASN A 384 18.79 -43.04 9.17
CA ASN A 384 18.62 -43.96 8.04
C ASN A 384 19.79 -43.83 7.05
N LYS A 385 20.59 -44.90 6.91
CA LYS A 385 21.72 -44.94 5.98
C LYS A 385 21.31 -44.78 4.50
N ASN A 386 20.07 -45.15 4.16
CA ASN A 386 19.52 -45.04 2.80
C ASN A 386 18.79 -43.70 2.55
N TYR A 387 18.79 -42.77 3.51
CA TYR A 387 18.01 -41.53 3.46
C TYR A 387 18.20 -40.74 2.16
N LEU A 388 19.44 -40.59 1.69
CA LEU A 388 19.72 -39.82 0.48
C LEU A 388 19.12 -40.49 -0.75
N ALA A 389 19.32 -41.79 -0.93
CA ALA A 389 18.77 -42.54 -2.05
C ALA A 389 17.23 -42.52 -2.06
N GLU A 390 16.59 -42.73 -0.90
CA GLU A 390 15.14 -42.67 -0.75
C GLU A 390 14.55 -41.29 -1.06
N LYS A 391 15.32 -40.22 -0.85
CA LYS A 391 14.93 -38.84 -1.16
C LYS A 391 15.46 -38.35 -2.51
N HIS A 392 16.09 -39.21 -3.31
CA HIS A 392 16.74 -38.86 -4.58
C HIS A 392 17.74 -37.70 -4.46
N LEU A 393 18.45 -37.67 -3.33
CA LEU A 393 19.50 -36.71 -3.00
C LEU A 393 20.86 -37.34 -3.27
N GLU A 394 21.82 -36.52 -3.68
CA GLU A 394 23.21 -36.92 -3.88
C GLU A 394 24.17 -35.90 -3.28
N TRP A 395 25.32 -36.41 -2.83
CA TRP A 395 26.45 -35.56 -2.43
C TRP A 395 27.08 -34.95 -3.68
N ASN A 396 27.37 -33.66 -3.59
CA ASN A 396 27.98 -32.90 -4.66
C ASN A 396 29.01 -31.93 -4.05
N ASN A 397 30.27 -32.37 -3.96
CA ASN A 397 31.42 -31.56 -3.54
C ASN A 397 31.19 -30.76 -2.24
N GLY A 398 30.77 -31.44 -1.16
CA GLY A 398 30.51 -30.80 0.14
C GLY A 398 29.11 -30.20 0.30
N ALA A 399 28.29 -30.20 -0.76
CA ALA A 399 26.88 -29.85 -0.71
C ALA A 399 25.99 -31.07 -1.00
N VAL A 400 24.68 -30.93 -0.79
CA VAL A 400 23.67 -31.92 -1.19
C VAL A 400 22.79 -31.31 -2.27
N ARG A 401 22.49 -32.08 -3.32
CA ARG A 401 21.52 -31.68 -4.34
C ARG A 401 20.51 -32.79 -4.62
N GLN A 402 19.33 -32.41 -5.10
CA GLN A 402 18.31 -33.33 -5.60
C GLN A 402 18.28 -33.25 -7.13
N ALA A 403 18.29 -34.40 -7.79
CA ALA A 403 18.24 -34.50 -9.24
C ALA A 403 16.86 -34.07 -9.79
N PRO A 404 16.76 -33.66 -11.06
CA PRO A 404 15.48 -33.37 -11.71
C PRO A 404 14.54 -34.57 -11.68
N GLY A 405 13.24 -34.33 -11.46
CA GLY A 405 12.22 -35.38 -11.48
C GLY A 405 10.94 -34.97 -10.76
N VAL A 406 9.90 -35.81 -10.86
CA VAL A 406 8.58 -35.53 -10.26
C VAL A 406 8.60 -35.42 -8.73
N ASN A 407 9.59 -36.05 -8.08
CA ASN A 407 9.79 -36.00 -6.62
C ASN A 407 10.73 -34.86 -6.18
N ASN A 408 11.23 -34.04 -7.11
CA ASN A 408 12.11 -32.93 -6.79
C ASN A 408 11.36 -31.87 -5.98
N SER A 409 11.94 -31.38 -4.89
CA SER A 409 11.29 -30.43 -3.97
C SER A 409 10.98 -29.07 -4.62
N LEU A 410 11.68 -28.72 -5.70
CA LEU A 410 11.39 -27.55 -6.56
C LEU A 410 10.40 -27.83 -7.70
N GLY A 411 9.89 -29.06 -7.77
CA GLY A 411 9.03 -29.53 -8.85
C GLY A 411 9.72 -29.47 -10.20
N LEU A 412 8.94 -29.20 -11.26
CA LEU A 412 9.39 -29.29 -12.65
C LEU A 412 9.87 -27.95 -13.24
N VAL A 413 9.66 -26.84 -12.54
CA VAL A 413 10.08 -25.51 -12.98
C VAL A 413 10.33 -24.57 -11.79
N LYS A 414 11.36 -23.74 -11.88
CA LYS A 414 11.63 -22.62 -10.95
C LYS A 414 11.85 -21.32 -11.72
N PHE A 415 11.48 -20.20 -11.10
CA PHE A 415 11.59 -18.85 -11.64
C PHE A 415 12.54 -18.03 -10.78
N LEU A 416 13.63 -17.58 -11.37
CA LEU A 416 14.72 -16.93 -10.67
C LEU A 416 14.67 -15.42 -10.87
N PHE A 417 14.77 -14.71 -9.75
CA PHE A 417 14.93 -13.27 -9.65
C PHE A 417 16.04 -13.02 -8.62
N PRO A 418 17.29 -12.75 -9.04
CA PRO A 418 18.42 -12.65 -8.14
C PRO A 418 18.18 -11.70 -6.96
N ASN A 419 18.44 -12.18 -5.74
CA ASN A 419 18.27 -11.45 -4.48
C ASN A 419 19.20 -12.01 -3.40
N SER A 420 19.47 -11.23 -2.35
CA SER A 420 20.34 -11.61 -1.22
C SER A 420 19.74 -12.68 -0.30
N ASN A 421 18.45 -13.00 -0.44
CA ASN A 421 17.72 -13.91 0.45
C ASN A 421 17.61 -15.34 -0.10
N ASN A 422 18.14 -15.61 -1.30
CA ASN A 422 18.02 -16.91 -1.99
C ASN A 422 16.56 -17.39 -2.15
N ILE A 423 15.61 -16.46 -2.30
CA ILE A 423 14.19 -16.75 -2.49
C ILE A 423 13.86 -16.82 -3.98
N TYR A 424 13.03 -17.77 -4.38
CA TYR A 424 12.53 -17.91 -5.75
C TYR A 424 11.07 -18.40 -5.75
N LEU A 425 10.41 -18.28 -6.91
CA LEU A 425 9.12 -18.91 -7.17
C LEU A 425 9.40 -20.29 -7.76
N HIS A 426 8.67 -21.32 -7.35
CA HIS A 426 8.90 -22.66 -7.91
C HIS A 426 7.68 -23.57 -7.82
N ASP A 427 7.73 -24.66 -8.57
CA ASP A 427 6.79 -25.76 -8.49
C ASP A 427 7.02 -26.61 -7.22
N THR A 428 6.14 -27.57 -6.93
CA THR A 428 6.30 -28.50 -5.83
C THR A 428 5.53 -29.80 -6.08
N PRO A 429 6.06 -30.96 -5.64
CA PRO A 429 5.31 -32.22 -5.65
C PRO A 429 4.15 -32.21 -4.63
N ALA A 430 4.23 -31.36 -3.60
CA ALA A 430 3.24 -31.27 -2.52
C ALA A 430 2.01 -30.44 -2.92
N LYS A 431 1.29 -30.86 -3.98
CA LYS A 431 0.16 -30.13 -4.57
C LYS A 431 -1.03 -29.97 -3.60
N SER A 432 -1.27 -30.94 -2.73
CA SER A 432 -2.35 -30.89 -1.73
C SER A 432 -2.22 -29.72 -0.73
N LEU A 433 -1.03 -29.11 -0.60
CA LEU A 433 -0.86 -27.93 0.25
C LEU A 433 -1.62 -26.70 -0.26
N PHE A 434 -1.94 -26.65 -1.55
CA PHE A 434 -2.70 -25.53 -2.13
C PHE A 434 -4.20 -25.60 -1.78
N GLU A 435 -4.69 -26.73 -1.30
CA GLU A 435 -6.07 -26.92 -0.81
C GLU A 435 -6.23 -26.51 0.65
N ARG A 436 -5.13 -26.22 1.35
CA ARG A 436 -5.17 -25.72 2.73
C ARG A 436 -5.52 -24.24 2.74
N GLU A 437 -6.29 -23.83 3.75
CA GLU A 437 -6.60 -22.42 3.97
C GLU A 437 -5.35 -21.64 4.43
N ASN A 438 -4.69 -22.11 5.49
CA ASN A 438 -3.37 -21.62 5.87
C ASN A 438 -2.29 -22.33 5.05
N ARG A 439 -1.52 -21.57 4.26
CA ARG A 439 -0.48 -22.09 3.36
C ARG A 439 0.94 -21.63 3.73
N ALA A 440 1.20 -21.37 5.01
CA ALA A 440 2.52 -21.07 5.54
C ALA A 440 3.30 -22.37 5.88
N PHE A 441 3.78 -23.11 4.88
CA PHE A 441 4.44 -24.42 5.05
C PHE A 441 5.87 -24.53 4.50
N SER A 442 6.37 -23.53 3.78
CA SER A 442 7.69 -23.59 3.15
C SER A 442 8.81 -23.12 4.09
N HIS A 443 10.05 -23.22 3.61
CA HIS A 443 11.26 -22.71 4.27
C HIS A 443 11.62 -21.27 3.85
N GLY A 444 10.67 -20.54 3.30
CA GLY A 444 10.81 -19.13 2.88
C GLY A 444 10.53 -18.91 1.40
N CYS A 445 10.88 -19.85 0.52
CA CYS A 445 10.57 -19.78 -0.91
C CYS A 445 9.06 -19.85 -1.18
N VAL A 446 8.63 -19.35 -2.33
CA VAL A 446 7.20 -19.28 -2.69
C VAL A 446 6.87 -20.40 -3.68
N ARG A 447 6.06 -21.37 -3.27
CA ARG A 447 5.60 -22.43 -4.17
C ARG A 447 4.35 -21.95 -4.91
N VAL A 448 4.27 -22.21 -6.21
CA VAL A 448 3.18 -21.75 -7.08
C VAL A 448 2.31 -22.94 -7.46
N ALA A 449 0.99 -22.82 -7.32
CA ALA A 449 0.04 -23.90 -7.63
C ALA A 449 -0.03 -24.22 -9.13
N LYS A 450 0.02 -23.19 -9.97
CA LYS A 450 -0.06 -23.25 -11.44
C LYS A 450 1.25 -22.81 -12.12
N PRO A 451 2.39 -23.48 -11.85
CA PRO A 451 3.69 -23.00 -12.31
C PRO A 451 3.88 -23.22 -13.82
N ARG A 452 3.25 -24.26 -14.40
CA ARG A 452 3.24 -24.47 -15.85
C ARG A 452 2.56 -23.32 -16.57
N GLU A 453 1.37 -22.93 -16.11
CA GLU A 453 0.58 -21.84 -16.67
C GLU A 453 1.30 -20.49 -16.51
N LEU A 454 1.99 -20.28 -15.37
CA LEU A 454 2.84 -19.11 -15.19
C LEU A 454 3.97 -19.06 -16.24
N ALA A 455 4.62 -20.19 -16.53
CA ALA A 455 5.65 -20.26 -17.57
C ALA A 455 5.08 -19.96 -18.96
N ILE A 456 3.89 -20.49 -19.29
CA ILE A 456 3.18 -20.17 -20.54
C ILE A 456 2.92 -18.68 -20.64
N GLU A 457 2.37 -18.06 -19.58
CA GLU A 457 2.07 -16.64 -19.58
C GLU A 457 3.32 -15.76 -19.70
N LEU A 458 4.41 -16.10 -19.04
CA LEU A 458 5.67 -15.36 -19.13
C LEU A 458 6.33 -15.48 -20.51
N LEU A 459 6.12 -16.60 -21.21
CA LEU A 459 6.76 -16.90 -22.51
C LEU A 459 5.85 -16.66 -23.72
N LYS A 460 4.60 -16.22 -23.53
CA LYS A 460 3.60 -16.12 -24.62
C LYS A 460 4.01 -15.24 -25.80
N ASN A 461 4.90 -14.27 -25.59
CA ASN A 461 5.41 -13.37 -26.63
C ASN A 461 6.68 -13.91 -27.33
N ASP A 462 7.18 -15.08 -26.93
CA ASP A 462 8.26 -15.77 -27.64
C ASP A 462 7.67 -16.91 -28.49
N PRO A 463 7.52 -16.75 -29.82
CA PRO A 463 6.90 -17.76 -30.68
C PRO A 463 7.65 -19.10 -30.69
N LYS A 464 8.91 -19.11 -30.22
CA LYS A 464 9.70 -20.34 -30.08
C LYS A 464 9.26 -21.20 -28.89
N TRP A 465 8.52 -20.66 -27.93
CA TRP A 465 8.08 -21.34 -26.71
C TRP A 465 6.58 -21.59 -26.71
N THR A 466 6.18 -22.67 -27.40
CA THR A 466 4.81 -23.18 -27.35
C THR A 466 4.54 -23.91 -26.03
N PRO A 467 3.27 -24.04 -25.59
CA PRO A 467 2.92 -24.87 -24.42
C PRO A 467 3.50 -26.28 -24.48
N ALA A 468 3.44 -26.94 -25.65
CA ALA A 468 4.02 -28.28 -25.84
C ALA A 468 5.54 -28.32 -25.64
N ARG A 469 6.26 -27.27 -26.05
CA ARG A 469 7.71 -27.16 -25.80
C ARG A 469 8.01 -26.95 -24.32
N ILE A 470 7.20 -26.14 -23.63
CA ILE A 470 7.31 -25.91 -22.18
C ILE A 470 7.11 -27.25 -21.45
N ASP A 471 6.07 -28.01 -21.80
CA ASP A 471 5.82 -29.35 -21.24
C ASP A 471 6.99 -30.30 -21.45
N LYS A 472 7.53 -30.32 -22.68
CA LYS A 472 8.71 -31.13 -23.00
C LYS A 472 9.92 -30.73 -22.14
N ALA A 473 10.16 -29.43 -21.94
CA ALA A 473 11.28 -28.96 -21.12
C ALA A 473 11.09 -29.28 -19.63
N MET A 474 9.86 -29.14 -19.11
CA MET A 474 9.51 -29.48 -17.73
C MET A 474 9.71 -30.96 -17.40
N HIS A 475 9.51 -31.85 -18.38
CA HIS A 475 9.58 -33.30 -18.20
C HIS A 475 10.83 -33.93 -18.84
N ALA A 476 11.82 -33.13 -19.26
CA ALA A 476 13.01 -33.62 -19.95
C ALA A 476 13.92 -34.48 -19.07
N GLY A 477 13.79 -34.40 -17.75
CA GLY A 477 14.71 -35.05 -16.80
C GLY A 477 16.12 -34.44 -16.80
N LYS A 478 16.34 -33.38 -17.58
CA LYS A 478 17.61 -32.67 -17.73
C LYS A 478 17.37 -31.17 -17.60
N GLU A 479 18.09 -30.54 -16.67
CA GLU A 479 17.96 -29.11 -16.41
C GLU A 479 18.23 -28.28 -17.68
N SER A 480 17.35 -27.31 -17.93
CA SER A 480 17.53 -26.32 -19.00
C SER A 480 17.12 -24.94 -18.52
N TRP A 481 17.87 -23.94 -18.97
CA TRP A 481 17.69 -22.55 -18.58
C TRP A 481 17.17 -21.74 -19.75
N TYR A 482 16.21 -20.86 -19.48
CA TYR A 482 15.75 -19.85 -20.41
C TYR A 482 15.86 -18.47 -19.78
N THR A 483 16.68 -17.61 -20.37
CA THR A 483 16.81 -16.19 -20.00
C THR A 483 15.69 -15.39 -20.64
N LEU A 484 14.89 -14.70 -19.82
CA LEU A 484 13.83 -13.82 -20.29
C LEU A 484 14.41 -12.65 -21.10
N LYS A 485 13.86 -12.38 -22.28
CA LYS A 485 14.23 -11.22 -23.12
C LYS A 485 13.98 -9.90 -22.39
N LYS A 486 12.88 -9.84 -21.62
CA LYS A 486 12.50 -8.72 -20.78
C LYS A 486 12.36 -9.21 -19.36
N LYS A 487 13.12 -8.61 -18.43
CA LYS A 487 13.01 -8.95 -17.01
C LYS A 487 11.64 -8.53 -16.48
N VAL A 488 11.07 -9.34 -15.60
CA VAL A 488 9.77 -9.09 -14.99
C VAL A 488 9.97 -8.74 -13.52
N PRO A 489 9.58 -7.54 -13.05
CA PRO A 489 9.60 -7.21 -11.64
C PRO A 489 8.73 -8.17 -10.83
N VAL A 490 9.22 -8.57 -9.65
CA VAL A 490 8.51 -9.40 -8.68
C VAL A 490 8.49 -8.64 -7.37
N TYR A 491 7.29 -8.36 -6.86
CA TYR A 491 7.06 -7.70 -5.58
C TYR A 491 6.44 -8.69 -4.62
N ILE A 492 7.05 -8.89 -3.45
CA ILE A 492 6.51 -9.73 -2.38
C ILE A 492 6.13 -8.80 -1.22
N GLY A 493 4.83 -8.63 -1.02
CA GLY A 493 4.24 -7.77 0.01
C GLY A 493 3.61 -8.55 1.16
N TYR A 494 3.25 -7.83 2.21
CA TYR A 494 2.54 -8.38 3.38
C TYR A 494 1.39 -7.45 3.74
N PHE A 495 0.20 -7.72 3.21
CA PHE A 495 -1.00 -6.92 3.45
C PHE A 495 -2.09 -7.78 4.06
N THR A 496 -2.57 -7.38 5.25
CA THR A 496 -3.66 -8.03 5.99
C THR A 496 -5.00 -7.30 5.82
N ALA A 497 -4.99 -6.13 5.17
CA ALA A 497 -6.17 -5.45 4.64
C ALA A 497 -5.85 -4.89 3.26
N TRP A 498 -6.74 -5.14 2.29
CA TRP A 498 -6.55 -4.73 0.89
C TRP A 498 -7.88 -4.44 0.22
N VAL A 499 -7.91 -3.45 -0.65
CA VAL A 499 -9.08 -3.11 -1.47
C VAL A 499 -8.78 -3.59 -2.87
N ASP A 500 -9.51 -4.60 -3.31
CA ASP A 500 -9.26 -5.23 -4.59
C ASP A 500 -9.64 -4.32 -5.78
N ARG A 501 -9.61 -4.92 -6.97
CA ARG A 501 -9.88 -4.22 -8.23
C ARG A 501 -11.37 -3.94 -8.43
N ASP A 502 -12.25 -4.69 -7.74
CA ASP A 502 -13.69 -4.49 -7.73
C ASP A 502 -14.12 -3.46 -6.67
N GLY A 503 -13.15 -2.91 -5.92
CA GLY A 503 -13.37 -1.93 -4.87
C GLY A 503 -13.80 -2.53 -3.53
N GLN A 504 -13.72 -3.86 -3.38
CA GLN A 504 -14.11 -4.53 -2.15
C GLN A 504 -12.95 -4.63 -1.17
N LEU A 505 -13.25 -4.39 0.10
CA LEU A 505 -12.30 -4.55 1.18
C LEU A 505 -12.16 -6.03 1.53
N ASN A 506 -10.92 -6.49 1.58
CA ASN A 506 -10.52 -7.82 1.95
C ASN A 506 -9.68 -7.75 3.24
N PHE A 507 -9.86 -8.73 4.12
CA PHE A 507 -9.02 -8.93 5.31
C PHE A 507 -8.35 -10.29 5.25
N TYR A 508 -7.10 -10.38 5.69
CA TYR A 508 -6.37 -11.64 5.71
C TYR A 508 -5.76 -11.88 7.08
N ASN A 509 -5.62 -13.15 7.44
CA ASN A 509 -5.00 -13.55 8.70
C ASN A 509 -3.57 -13.03 8.78
N ASP A 510 -3.18 -12.49 9.94
CA ASP A 510 -1.81 -12.03 10.21
C ASP A 510 -0.88 -13.23 10.51
N VAL A 511 -0.57 -14.00 9.48
CA VAL A 511 0.13 -15.30 9.55
C VAL A 511 1.51 -15.25 10.21
N TYR A 512 2.13 -14.07 10.28
CA TYR A 512 3.44 -13.82 10.90
C TYR A 512 3.41 -12.88 12.10
N HIS A 513 2.21 -12.51 12.59
CA HIS A 513 1.98 -11.62 13.73
C HIS A 513 2.73 -10.28 13.61
N ARG A 514 2.65 -9.65 12.42
CA ARG A 514 3.35 -8.39 12.11
C ARG A 514 2.49 -7.15 12.37
N ASP A 515 1.18 -7.29 12.46
CA ASP A 515 0.27 -6.15 12.61
C ASP A 515 0.41 -5.51 14.00
N GLU A 516 0.44 -6.32 15.06
CA GLU A 516 0.55 -5.84 16.44
C GLU A 516 1.84 -5.07 16.71
N SER A 517 2.98 -5.57 16.20
CA SER A 517 4.27 -4.90 16.35
C SER A 517 4.31 -3.53 15.69
N LEU A 518 3.69 -3.39 14.51
CA LEU A 518 3.61 -2.10 13.84
C LEU A 518 2.59 -1.17 14.52
N LEU A 519 1.45 -1.71 14.94
CA LEU A 519 0.42 -0.92 15.64
C LEU A 519 0.98 -0.29 16.91
N LYS A 520 1.74 -1.07 17.70
CA LYS A 520 2.37 -0.58 18.94
C LYS A 520 3.20 0.67 18.68
N LEU A 521 4.04 0.66 17.65
CA LEU A 521 4.86 1.80 17.23
C LEU A 521 4.02 3.01 16.83
N LEU A 522 2.88 2.82 16.17
CA LEU A 522 1.99 3.92 15.79
C LEU A 522 1.20 4.51 16.97
N THR A 523 1.09 3.78 18.08
CA THR A 523 0.27 4.17 19.23
C THR A 523 1.07 4.71 20.43
N GLU A 524 2.34 4.33 20.55
CA GLU A 524 3.25 4.66 21.67
C GLU A 524 4.09 5.92 21.44
N GLU A 525 3.98 6.56 20.26
CA GLU A 525 4.64 7.84 19.96
C GLU A 525 4.00 9.06 20.63
#